data_AF-A0A4S8JSW9-F1
#
_entry.id   AF-A0A4S8JSW9-F1
#
_cell.length_a   1.000
_cell.length_b   1.000
_cell.length_c   1.000
_cell.angle_alpha   90.00
_cell.angle_beta   90.00
_cell.angle_gamma   90.00
#
_symmetry.space_group_name_H-M   'P 1'
#
loop_
_entity.id
_entity.type
_entity.pdbx_description
1 polymer ?
#
loop_
_entity_poly.entity_id
_entity_poly.type
_entity_poly.pdbx_seq_one_letter_code
_entity_poly.pdbx_strand_id
1 'polypeptide(L)'
;MASSSSLHLLVAVVLLLSTPSSAAHRRHPHAHHHKHKANVTSPSTPIHQACRAALSPDVCESVLSQLSISLPPDPSGSDVALAALSAASRGHQTARSNAQSILDAAGSDRNRSTAARNCLELLSLSDHRISAAIKALPAGALADSRTFSGAAELYQYACRAGLTKVNDTQIVVDAMAFLERLTNLTTSATAMLAALQRYGPDTSRWGPPQTERDGYWPDAAAAGSGSGGGKARKSFPRPGAPADATVCKGSECRYRSVQAAVDAAPENSTRPFVIHIKEGVYEETVRVPFEKTNLVFFGDGMGKTVITGSLSADMVGVSTYNTATVGEDHNSRLFLSPFSRAKVRDVSFNMS
;
A
#
# COMPACT_ATOMS: atom_id res chain seq x y z
N MET A 1 -25.11 31.34 63.32
CA MET A 1 -25.73 31.04 62.01
C MET A 1 -25.26 32.09 61.01
N ALA A 2 -24.90 31.66 59.80
CA ALA A 2 -24.35 32.42 58.66
C ALA A 2 -22.92 32.98 58.89
N SER A 3 -21.83 32.49 58.30
CA SER A 3 -21.46 32.04 56.94
C SER A 3 -20.68 33.11 56.18
N SER A 4 -19.49 32.69 55.74
CA SER A 4 -18.70 33.12 54.57
C SER A 4 -18.30 34.59 54.42
N SER A 5 -17.01 34.81 54.19
CA SER A 5 -16.53 35.29 52.87
C SER A 5 -15.01 35.28 52.81
N SER A 6 -14.47 34.44 51.93
CA SER A 6 -13.11 34.52 51.41
C SER A 6 -13.09 35.51 50.25
N LEU A 7 -12.18 36.49 50.24
CA LEU A 7 -11.86 37.28 49.05
C LEU A 7 -10.44 37.88 49.10
N HIS A 8 -9.58 37.33 48.23
CA HIS A 8 -8.52 37.93 47.39
C HIS A 8 -7.54 39.05 47.86
N LEU A 9 -6.26 38.81 47.49
CA LEU A 9 -5.35 39.66 46.65
C LEU A 9 -4.13 40.38 47.30
N LEU A 10 -3.01 40.34 46.54
CA LEU A 10 -1.85 41.28 46.46
C LEU A 10 -0.73 41.15 47.55
N VAL A 11 0.59 41.40 47.36
CA VAL A 11 1.54 41.71 46.25
C VAL A 11 2.97 41.82 46.86
N ALA A 12 4.01 41.69 46.02
CA ALA A 12 5.42 42.16 46.16
C ALA A 12 6.31 41.49 47.24
N VAL A 13 7.42 40.80 46.91
CA VAL A 13 8.72 41.27 46.34
C VAL A 13 9.36 42.35 47.20
N VAL A 14 10.55 42.06 47.78
CA VAL A 14 11.72 42.95 47.84
C VAL A 14 12.93 42.28 48.53
N LEU A 15 14.02 42.21 47.74
CA LEU A 15 15.47 42.34 48.05
C LEU A 15 16.17 41.38 49.02
N LEU A 16 17.31 40.85 48.54
CA LEU A 16 18.65 41.32 48.97
C LEU A 16 19.70 40.97 47.90
N LEU A 17 20.36 42.00 47.36
CA LEU A 17 21.60 41.90 46.57
C LEU A 17 22.82 42.02 47.50
N SER A 18 23.88 41.27 47.22
CA SER A 18 25.25 41.83 47.09
C SER A 18 26.22 40.77 46.55
N THR A 19 27.06 41.19 45.59
CA THR A 19 28.17 40.44 44.95
C THR A 19 29.50 40.91 45.58
N PRO A 20 30.68 40.26 45.35
CA PRO A 20 31.40 40.44 44.08
C PRO A 20 32.19 39.21 43.54
N SER A 21 32.58 39.39 42.28
CA SER A 21 33.36 38.57 41.34
C SER A 21 34.64 37.88 41.84
N SER A 22 34.95 36.72 41.24
CA SER A 22 36.30 36.37 40.77
C SER A 22 36.25 35.32 39.66
N ALA A 23 36.81 35.68 38.50
CA ALA A 23 36.99 34.82 37.35
C ALA A 23 38.17 33.86 37.60
N ALA A 24 37.97 32.57 37.31
CA ALA A 24 39.06 31.62 37.20
C ALA A 24 38.77 30.64 36.05
N HIS A 25 39.53 30.79 34.96
CA HIS A 25 39.65 29.78 33.92
C HIS A 25 40.08 28.44 34.52
N ARG A 26 39.31 27.38 34.30
CA ARG A 26 39.81 26.01 34.42
C ARG A 26 39.52 25.21 33.16
N ARG A 27 40.64 24.73 32.61
CA ARG A 27 40.76 23.84 31.47
C ARG A 27 40.08 22.50 31.77
N HIS A 28 39.40 21.95 30.77
CA HIS A 28 38.86 20.60 30.77
C HIS A 28 39.95 19.54 30.99
N PRO A 29 39.73 18.55 31.88
CA PRO A 29 40.38 17.26 31.78
C PRO A 29 39.52 16.33 30.91
N HIS A 30 40.12 15.79 29.85
CA HIS A 30 39.59 14.69 29.06
C HIS A 30 39.41 13.45 29.94
N ALA A 31 38.16 13.04 30.18
CA ALA A 31 37.86 11.73 30.74
C ALA A 31 37.93 10.69 29.63
N HIS A 32 38.83 9.72 29.78
CA HIS A 32 38.92 8.53 28.96
C HIS A 32 37.62 7.71 29.10
N HIS A 33 36.77 7.74 28.06
CA HIS A 33 35.70 6.77 27.93
C HIS A 33 36.30 5.41 27.57
N HIS A 34 36.38 4.53 28.56
CA HIS A 34 36.62 3.10 28.36
C HIS A 34 35.52 2.54 27.45
N LYS A 35 35.90 2.17 26.21
CA LYS A 35 35.11 1.28 25.36
C LYS A 35 35.04 -0.08 26.05
N HIS A 36 33.98 -0.33 26.79
CA HIS A 36 33.56 -1.70 27.06
C HIS A 36 33.09 -2.32 25.74
N LYS A 37 33.95 -3.14 25.12
CA LYS A 37 33.51 -4.20 24.22
C LYS A 37 32.72 -5.19 25.07
N ALA A 38 31.42 -4.97 25.19
CA ALA A 38 30.50 -6.00 25.65
C ALA A 38 30.30 -6.97 24.48
N ASN A 39 31.13 -8.01 24.43
CA ASN A 39 30.84 -9.20 23.65
C ASN A 39 29.91 -10.06 24.52
N VAL A 40 28.64 -9.68 24.58
CA VAL A 40 27.58 -10.46 25.21
C VAL A 40 26.71 -10.99 24.08
N THR A 41 27.11 -12.14 23.55
CA THR A 41 26.25 -12.93 22.65
C THR A 41 25.17 -13.58 23.52
N SER A 42 24.18 -12.80 23.94
CA SER A 42 22.89 -13.39 24.34
C SER A 42 22.37 -14.17 23.14
N PRO A 43 21.85 -15.40 23.29
CA PRO A 43 21.18 -16.07 22.18
C PRO A 43 19.98 -15.19 21.78
N SER A 44 20.15 -14.45 20.68
CA SER A 44 19.07 -13.68 20.10
C SER A 44 17.97 -14.66 19.71
N THR A 45 16.73 -14.42 20.16
CA THR A 45 15.60 -15.27 19.80
C THR A 45 15.50 -15.35 18.26
N PRO A 46 15.01 -16.47 17.69
CA PRO A 46 14.79 -16.58 16.25
C PRO A 46 13.98 -15.43 15.66
N ILE A 47 13.02 -14.90 16.44
CA ILE A 47 12.24 -13.70 16.12
C ILE A 47 13.15 -12.46 15.99
N HIS A 48 14.00 -12.18 16.98
CA HIS A 48 14.93 -11.05 16.92
C HIS A 48 15.89 -11.18 15.73
N GLN A 49 16.41 -12.37 15.46
CA GLN A 49 17.27 -12.60 14.29
C GLN A 49 16.56 -12.30 12.97
N ALA A 50 15.33 -12.78 12.81
CA ALA A 50 14.53 -12.52 11.63
C ALA A 50 14.17 -11.03 11.47
N CYS A 51 13.78 -10.36 12.54
CA CYS A 51 13.39 -8.95 12.53
C CYS A 51 14.55 -7.99 12.22
N ARG A 52 15.81 -8.42 12.31
CA ARG A 52 16.95 -7.64 11.78
C ARG A 52 16.89 -7.41 10.28
N ALA A 53 16.10 -8.20 9.55
CA ALA A 53 15.81 -7.94 8.14
C ALA A 53 14.95 -6.69 7.93
N ALA A 54 14.14 -6.31 8.93
CA ALA A 54 13.17 -5.24 8.79
C ALA A 54 13.79 -3.85 8.83
N LEU A 55 13.12 -2.89 8.19
CA LEU A 55 13.41 -1.46 8.35
C LEU A 55 12.91 -0.92 9.71
N SER A 56 11.92 -1.58 10.32
CA SER A 56 11.39 -1.28 11.66
C SER A 56 11.44 -2.51 12.56
N PRO A 57 12.63 -2.91 13.05
CA PRO A 57 12.79 -4.13 13.86
C PRO A 57 11.96 -4.13 15.14
N ASP A 58 11.76 -2.96 15.76
CA ASP A 58 10.96 -2.77 16.97
C ASP A 58 9.48 -3.11 16.76
N VAL A 59 8.88 -2.68 15.64
CA VAL A 59 7.50 -3.02 15.28
C VAL A 59 7.39 -4.52 15.02
N CYS A 60 8.33 -5.08 14.27
CA CYS A 60 8.41 -6.51 13.98
C CYS A 60 8.47 -7.35 15.26
N GLU A 61 9.41 -7.05 16.16
CA GLU A 61 9.61 -7.80 17.40
C GLU A 61 8.44 -7.64 18.37
N SER A 62 7.91 -6.42 18.52
CA SER A 62 6.78 -6.17 19.44
C SER A 62 5.53 -6.96 19.06
N VAL A 63 5.26 -7.11 17.76
CA VAL A 63 4.10 -7.87 17.27
C VAL A 63 4.38 -9.38 17.35
N LEU A 64 5.53 -9.83 16.86
CA LEU A 64 5.81 -11.27 16.77
C LEU A 64 6.06 -11.91 18.14
N SER A 65 6.59 -11.17 19.11
CA SER A 65 6.76 -11.67 20.48
C SER A 65 5.40 -12.01 21.14
N GLN A 66 4.34 -11.29 20.80
CA GLN A 66 2.97 -11.60 21.26
C GLN A 66 2.40 -12.87 20.61
N LEU A 67 2.96 -13.29 19.48
CA LEU A 67 2.56 -14.47 18.72
C LEU A 67 3.48 -15.68 18.96
N SER A 68 4.46 -15.55 19.86
CA SER A 68 5.45 -16.59 20.16
C SER A 68 4.82 -17.94 20.55
N ILE A 69 3.66 -17.92 21.21
CA ILE A 69 2.91 -19.12 21.60
C ILE A 69 2.38 -19.90 20.38
N SER A 70 2.13 -19.23 19.26
CA SER A 70 1.63 -19.84 18.03
C SER A 70 2.74 -20.28 17.08
N LEU A 71 4.00 -19.96 17.38
CA LEU A 71 5.16 -20.39 16.61
C LEU A 71 5.69 -21.73 17.12
N PRO A 72 6.30 -22.55 16.24
CA PRO A 72 7.08 -23.71 16.67
C PRO A 72 8.20 -23.31 17.67
N PRO A 73 8.69 -24.23 18.52
CA PRO A 73 9.75 -23.95 19.50
C PRO A 73 11.04 -23.36 18.89
N ASP A 74 11.41 -23.78 17.68
CA ASP A 74 12.54 -23.27 16.90
C ASP A 74 12.06 -22.87 15.50
N PRO A 75 11.40 -21.69 15.35
CA PRO A 75 10.80 -21.31 14.09
C PRO A 75 11.88 -20.94 13.07
N SER A 76 11.75 -21.45 11.84
CA SER A 76 12.59 -21.03 10.73
C SER A 76 12.29 -19.59 10.32
N GLY A 77 13.18 -18.96 9.54
CA GLY A 77 12.90 -17.63 8.97
C GLY A 77 11.58 -17.59 8.17
N SER A 78 11.24 -18.69 7.50
CA SER A 78 9.98 -18.88 6.77
C SER A 78 8.77 -18.83 7.71
N ASP A 79 8.85 -19.48 8.87
CA ASP A 79 7.77 -19.50 9.86
C ASP A 79 7.53 -18.10 10.44
N VAL A 80 8.63 -17.38 10.73
CA VAL A 80 8.55 -16.01 11.24
C VAL A 80 7.98 -15.05 10.18
N ALA A 81 8.40 -15.18 8.92
CA ALA A 81 7.85 -14.40 7.82
C ALA A 81 6.35 -14.68 7.60
N LEU A 82 5.93 -15.95 7.65
CA LEU A 82 4.53 -16.33 7.54
C LEU A 82 3.69 -15.79 8.70
N ALA A 83 4.22 -15.81 9.93
CA ALA A 83 3.56 -15.23 11.10
C ALA A 83 3.38 -13.72 10.96
N ALA A 84 4.36 -13.00 10.41
CA ALA A 84 4.26 -11.57 10.14
C ALA A 84 3.21 -11.26 9.06
N LEU A 85 3.18 -12.00 7.95
CA LEU A 85 2.12 -11.87 6.93
C LEU A 85 0.73 -12.13 7.52
N SER A 86 0.59 -13.16 8.36
CA SER A 86 -0.67 -13.49 9.02
C SER A 86 -1.10 -12.42 10.03
N ALA A 87 -0.14 -11.81 10.73
CA ALA A 87 -0.41 -10.69 11.63
C ALA A 87 -0.85 -9.44 10.86
N ALA A 88 -0.21 -9.15 9.72
CA ALA A 88 -0.63 -8.08 8.82
C ALA A 88 -2.07 -8.30 8.31
N SER A 89 -2.40 -9.51 7.85
CA SER A 89 -3.77 -9.85 7.44
C SER A 89 -4.81 -9.60 8.53
N ARG A 90 -4.54 -9.98 9.79
CA ARG A 90 -5.43 -9.63 10.92
C ARG A 90 -5.55 -8.12 11.11
N GLY A 91 -4.43 -7.39 10.99
CA GLY A 91 -4.42 -5.94 11.06
C GLY A 91 -5.28 -5.26 9.98
N HIS A 92 -5.43 -5.85 8.79
CA HIS A 92 -6.32 -5.32 7.75
C HIS A 92 -7.77 -5.28 8.21
N GLN A 93 -8.23 -6.29 8.95
CA GLN A 93 -9.60 -6.32 9.44
C GLN A 93 -9.88 -5.15 10.39
N THR A 94 -8.92 -4.84 11.28
CA THR A 94 -8.99 -3.66 12.15
C THR A 94 -8.91 -2.36 11.34
N ALA A 95 -8.01 -2.26 10.35
CA ALA A 95 -7.91 -1.08 9.49
C ALA A 95 -9.24 -0.81 8.74
N ARG A 96 -9.89 -1.86 8.25
CA ARG A 96 -11.20 -1.76 7.57
C ARG A 96 -12.28 -1.27 8.53
N SER A 97 -12.32 -1.80 9.75
CA SER A 97 -13.23 -1.31 10.79
C SER A 97 -12.98 0.17 11.09
N ASN A 98 -11.72 0.61 11.20
CA ASN A 98 -11.40 2.01 11.43
C ASN A 98 -11.85 2.90 10.27
N ALA A 99 -11.62 2.46 9.02
CA ALA A 99 -12.08 3.18 7.83
C ALA A 99 -13.62 3.26 7.76
N GLN A 100 -14.32 2.20 8.16
CA GLN A 100 -15.78 2.20 8.27
C GLN A 100 -16.26 3.20 9.33
N SER A 101 -15.63 3.22 10.51
CA SER A 101 -15.98 4.18 11.56
C SER A 101 -15.74 5.63 11.12
N ILE A 102 -14.71 5.91 10.31
CA ILE A 102 -14.51 7.24 9.69
C ILE A 102 -15.67 7.58 8.74
N LEU A 103 -16.10 6.61 7.92
CA LEU A 103 -17.21 6.80 6.99
C LEU A 103 -18.52 7.10 7.74
N ASP A 104 -18.82 6.32 8.78
CA ASP A 104 -20.03 6.49 9.60
C ASP A 104 -20.02 7.84 10.34
N ALA A 105 -18.85 8.29 10.79
CA ALA A 105 -18.65 9.57 11.46
C ALA A 105 -18.52 10.77 10.49
N ALA A 106 -18.54 10.56 9.17
CA ALA A 106 -18.29 11.63 8.21
C ALA A 106 -19.44 12.65 8.12
N GLY A 107 -20.67 12.27 8.46
CA GLY A 107 -21.83 13.15 8.35
C GLY A 107 -22.00 13.70 6.93
N SER A 108 -22.04 15.03 6.78
CA SER A 108 -22.13 15.69 5.48
C SER A 108 -20.78 16.00 4.81
N ASP A 109 -19.66 15.63 5.45
CA ASP A 109 -18.32 15.84 4.89
C ASP A 109 -18.06 14.88 3.73
N ARG A 110 -18.15 15.41 2.51
CA ARG A 110 -17.94 14.67 1.27
C ARG A 110 -16.48 14.25 1.05
N ASN A 111 -15.52 15.03 1.54
CA ASN A 111 -14.11 14.70 1.43
C ASN A 111 -13.79 13.52 2.33
N ARG A 112 -14.23 13.57 3.60
CA ARG A 112 -14.04 12.48 4.56
C ARG A 112 -14.75 11.21 4.13
N SER A 113 -16.00 11.32 3.68
CA SER A 113 -16.77 10.18 3.14
C SER A 113 -16.07 9.53 1.94
N THR A 114 -15.42 10.32 1.08
CA THR A 114 -14.72 9.80 -0.10
C THR A 114 -13.39 9.18 0.27
N ALA A 115 -12.61 9.82 1.14
CA ALA A 115 -11.35 9.26 1.64
C ALA A 115 -11.57 7.92 2.36
N ALA A 116 -12.62 7.81 3.17
CA ALA A 116 -12.98 6.58 3.87
C ALA A 116 -13.41 5.46 2.89
N ARG A 117 -14.26 5.76 1.91
CA ARG A 117 -14.66 4.79 0.86
C ARG A 117 -13.47 4.29 0.04
N ASN A 118 -12.60 5.20 -0.40
CA ASN A 118 -11.38 4.82 -1.12
C ASN A 118 -10.46 3.97 -0.23
N CYS A 119 -10.35 4.29 1.05
CA CYS A 119 -9.57 3.46 1.98
C CYS A 119 -10.16 2.05 2.13
N LEU A 120 -11.48 1.91 2.24
CA LEU A 120 -12.15 0.60 2.32
C LEU A 120 -11.89 -0.26 1.07
N GLU A 121 -11.88 0.35 -0.11
CA GLU A 121 -11.54 -0.28 -1.38
C GLU A 121 -10.07 -0.72 -1.40
N LEU A 122 -9.14 0.18 -1.12
CA LEU A 122 -7.71 -0.11 -1.06
C LEU A 122 -7.38 -1.21 -0.04
N LEU A 123 -7.99 -1.18 1.14
CA LEU A 123 -7.80 -2.23 2.14
C LEU A 123 -8.40 -3.57 1.72
N SER A 124 -9.47 -3.59 0.92
CA SER A 124 -9.99 -4.81 0.30
C SER A 124 -8.96 -5.40 -0.66
N LEU A 125 -8.38 -4.59 -1.54
CA LEU A 125 -7.34 -5.01 -2.46
C LEU A 125 -6.09 -5.50 -1.71
N SER A 126 -5.71 -4.81 -0.64
CA SER A 126 -4.62 -5.21 0.24
C SER A 126 -4.86 -6.58 0.87
N ASP A 127 -6.09 -6.86 1.34
CA ASP A 127 -6.46 -8.15 1.93
C ASP A 127 -6.37 -9.31 0.93
N HIS A 128 -6.78 -9.09 -0.32
CA HIS A 128 -6.60 -10.06 -1.39
C HIS A 128 -5.12 -10.37 -1.65
N ARG A 129 -4.27 -9.32 -1.68
CA ARG A 129 -2.82 -9.49 -1.90
C ARG A 129 -2.12 -10.18 -0.74
N ILE A 130 -2.40 -9.79 0.50
CA ILE A 130 -1.76 -10.43 1.65
C ILE A 130 -2.19 -11.90 1.77
N SER A 131 -3.45 -12.23 1.45
CA SER A 131 -3.94 -13.61 1.40
C SER A 131 -3.22 -14.43 0.32
N ALA A 132 -3.00 -13.85 -0.86
CA ALA A 132 -2.19 -14.48 -1.92
C ALA A 132 -0.73 -14.68 -1.48
N ALA A 133 -0.15 -13.73 -0.74
CA ALA A 133 1.20 -13.84 -0.20
C ALA A 133 1.34 -14.99 0.82
N ILE A 134 0.36 -15.10 1.74
CA ILE A 134 0.26 -16.16 2.75
C ILE A 134 0.16 -17.54 2.08
N LYS A 135 -0.58 -17.65 0.97
CA LYS A 135 -0.70 -18.90 0.20
C LYS A 135 0.56 -19.24 -0.60
N ALA A 136 1.23 -18.24 -1.16
CA ALA A 136 2.39 -18.42 -2.04
C ALA A 136 3.65 -18.89 -1.29
N LEU A 137 3.88 -18.38 -0.07
CA LEU A 137 5.07 -18.69 0.72
C LEU A 137 5.26 -20.20 0.99
N PRO A 138 4.30 -20.92 1.61
CA PRO A 138 4.45 -22.36 1.86
C PRO A 138 4.44 -23.20 0.58
N ALA A 139 3.92 -22.66 -0.53
CA ALA A 139 3.96 -23.31 -1.84
C ALA A 139 5.34 -23.19 -2.54
N GLY A 140 6.33 -22.54 -1.91
CA GLY A 140 7.66 -22.31 -2.49
C GLY A 140 7.70 -21.18 -3.52
N ALA A 141 6.59 -20.48 -3.75
CA ALA A 141 6.50 -19.35 -4.68
C ALA A 141 6.93 -18.05 -3.98
N LEU A 142 8.19 -18.01 -3.52
CA LEU A 142 8.70 -16.92 -2.69
C LEU A 142 8.70 -15.55 -3.39
N ALA A 143 9.05 -15.53 -4.68
CA ALA A 143 9.00 -14.30 -5.48
C ALA A 143 7.56 -13.75 -5.55
N ASP A 144 6.58 -14.61 -5.81
CA ASP A 144 5.16 -14.23 -5.82
C ASP A 144 4.71 -13.73 -4.45
N SER A 145 5.10 -14.42 -3.37
CA SER A 145 4.77 -14.00 -2.00
C SER A 145 5.32 -12.60 -1.69
N ARG A 146 6.58 -12.33 -2.06
CA ARG A 146 7.21 -11.01 -1.91
C ARG A 146 6.49 -9.94 -2.73
N THR A 147 6.17 -10.24 -3.99
CA THR A 147 5.44 -9.32 -4.88
C THR A 147 4.05 -9.00 -4.32
N PHE A 148 3.29 -10.00 -3.88
CA PHE A 148 1.98 -9.78 -3.30
C PHE A 148 2.04 -9.03 -1.96
N SER A 149 3.01 -9.32 -1.09
CA SER A 149 3.23 -8.57 0.15
C SER A 149 3.53 -7.09 -0.11
N GLY A 150 4.41 -6.81 -1.08
CA GLY A 150 4.71 -5.43 -1.50
C GLY A 150 3.50 -4.70 -2.09
N ALA A 151 2.68 -5.38 -2.89
CA ALA A 151 1.42 -4.82 -3.37
C ALA A 151 0.43 -4.51 -2.23
N ALA A 152 0.35 -5.39 -1.22
CA ALA A 152 -0.50 -5.16 -0.04
C ALA A 152 -0.07 -3.89 0.73
N GLU A 153 1.24 -3.74 0.95
CA GLU A 153 1.85 -2.56 1.60
C GLU A 153 1.49 -1.26 0.87
N LEU A 154 1.57 -1.24 -0.46
CA LEU A 154 1.25 -0.06 -1.27
C LEU A 154 -0.20 0.39 -1.12
N TYR A 155 -1.15 -0.53 -1.03
CA TYR A 155 -2.55 -0.17 -0.77
C TYR A 155 -2.78 0.38 0.63
N GLN A 156 -2.10 -0.17 1.65
CA GLN A 156 -2.17 0.36 3.02
C GLN A 156 -1.64 1.81 3.06
N TYR A 157 -0.48 2.03 2.42
CA TYR A 157 0.12 3.35 2.28
C TYR A 157 -0.82 4.31 1.55
N ALA A 158 -1.41 3.89 0.44
CA ALA A 158 -2.33 4.71 -0.34
C ALA A 158 -3.57 5.11 0.46
N CYS A 159 -4.16 4.19 1.25
CA CYS A 159 -5.25 4.53 2.16
C CYS A 159 -4.79 5.61 3.16
N ARG A 160 -3.68 5.38 3.86
CA ARG A 160 -3.16 6.34 4.85
C ARG A 160 -2.89 7.70 4.23
N ALA A 161 -2.27 7.73 3.06
CA ALA A 161 -1.99 8.96 2.32
C ALA A 161 -3.27 9.71 1.97
N GLY A 162 -4.34 9.01 1.55
CA GLY A 162 -5.64 9.62 1.32
C GLY A 162 -6.24 10.27 2.57
N LEU A 163 -6.11 9.62 3.73
CA LEU A 163 -6.61 10.13 5.00
C LEU A 163 -5.87 11.38 5.49
N THR A 164 -4.60 11.60 5.10
CA THR A 164 -3.85 12.83 5.46
C THR A 164 -4.53 14.11 4.98
N LYS A 165 -5.41 14.02 3.97
CA LYS A 165 -6.14 15.17 3.41
C LYS A 165 -7.39 15.55 4.21
N VAL A 166 -7.79 14.72 5.17
CA VAL A 166 -9.02 14.87 5.98
C VAL A 166 -8.75 14.56 7.46
N ASN A 167 -7.55 14.89 7.94
CA ASN A 167 -7.05 14.56 9.28
C ASN A 167 -7.48 15.55 10.37
N ASP A 168 -8.64 16.18 10.20
CA ASP A 168 -9.16 17.21 11.10
C ASP A 168 -9.89 16.63 12.33
N THR A 169 -9.95 15.30 12.45
CA THR A 169 -10.62 14.59 13.56
C THR A 169 -9.72 13.52 14.17
N GLN A 170 -9.88 13.28 15.48
CA GLN A 170 -9.06 12.30 16.20
C GLN A 170 -9.24 10.87 15.63
N ILE A 171 -10.46 10.51 15.22
CA ILE A 171 -10.73 9.19 14.61
C ILE A 171 -9.90 8.95 13.34
N VAL A 172 -9.67 9.99 12.53
CA VAL A 172 -8.82 9.90 11.35
C VAL A 172 -7.35 9.81 11.74
N VAL A 173 -6.90 10.61 12.72
CA VAL A 173 -5.52 10.58 13.23
C VAL A 173 -5.16 9.20 13.80
N ASP A 174 -6.04 8.61 14.62
CA ASP A 174 -5.83 7.29 15.22
C ASP A 174 -5.78 6.19 14.15
N ALA A 175 -6.68 6.26 13.16
CA ALA A 175 -6.68 5.31 12.04
C ALA A 175 -5.40 5.42 11.19
N MET A 176 -4.90 6.64 10.94
CA MET A 176 -3.63 6.85 10.23
C MET A 176 -2.43 6.30 11.00
N ALA A 177 -2.40 6.45 12.32
CA ALA A 177 -1.34 5.88 13.16
C ALA A 177 -1.38 4.35 13.16
N PHE A 178 -2.58 3.76 13.19
CA PHE A 178 -2.77 2.32 13.06
C PHE A 178 -2.26 1.81 11.70
N LEU A 179 -2.64 2.47 10.61
CA LEU A 179 -2.20 2.12 9.25
C LEU A 179 -0.68 2.22 9.08
N GLU A 180 -0.04 3.19 9.72
CA GLU A 180 1.43 3.31 9.72
C GLU A 180 2.09 2.11 10.36
N ARG A 181 1.62 1.72 11.55
CA ARG A 181 2.13 0.54 12.25
C ARG A 181 1.89 -0.75 11.44
N LEU A 182 0.72 -0.86 10.80
CA LEU A 182 0.39 -1.98 9.92
C LEU A 182 1.28 -2.02 8.67
N THR A 183 1.56 -0.86 8.06
CA THR A 183 2.47 -0.72 6.94
C THR A 183 3.86 -1.18 7.35
N ASN A 184 4.41 -0.68 8.46
CA ASN A 184 5.73 -1.08 8.96
C ASN A 184 5.83 -2.59 9.24
N LEU A 185 4.76 -3.22 9.74
CA LEU A 185 4.71 -4.67 9.91
C LEU A 185 4.74 -5.41 8.56
N THR A 186 3.96 -4.94 7.58
CA THR A 186 3.91 -5.53 6.22
C THR A 186 5.25 -5.35 5.50
N THR A 187 5.87 -4.18 5.60
CA THR A 187 7.24 -3.91 5.11
C THR A 187 8.25 -4.85 5.77
N SER A 188 8.11 -5.11 7.08
CA SER A 188 8.96 -6.07 7.80
C SER A 188 8.82 -7.48 7.23
N ALA A 189 7.59 -7.92 6.93
CA ALA A 189 7.34 -9.19 6.26
C ALA A 189 7.96 -9.23 4.85
N THR A 190 7.75 -8.19 4.04
CA THR A 190 8.35 -8.06 2.70
C THR A 190 9.88 -8.12 2.75
N ALA A 191 10.50 -7.49 3.76
CA ALA A 191 11.94 -7.51 3.98
C ALA A 191 12.46 -8.89 4.40
N MET A 192 11.74 -9.61 5.27
CA MET A 192 12.05 -10.99 5.62
C MET A 192 11.94 -11.92 4.40
N LEU A 193 10.92 -11.74 3.54
CA LEU A 193 10.81 -12.49 2.28
C LEU A 193 11.98 -12.20 1.33
N ALA A 194 12.44 -10.96 1.27
CA ALA A 194 13.64 -10.58 0.51
C ALA A 194 14.91 -11.25 1.06
N ALA A 195 15.07 -11.27 2.38
CA ALA A 195 16.19 -11.91 3.06
C ALA A 195 16.17 -13.43 2.87
N LEU A 196 15.00 -14.06 2.99
CA LEU A 196 14.77 -15.48 2.72
C LEU A 196 15.14 -15.84 1.28
N GLN A 197 14.77 -15.00 0.31
CA GLN A 197 15.09 -15.21 -1.11
C GLN A 197 16.60 -15.20 -1.37
N ARG A 198 17.35 -14.42 -0.58
CA ARG A 198 18.77 -14.20 -0.80
C ARG A 198 19.67 -15.13 0.01
N TYR A 199 19.34 -15.31 1.29
CA TYR A 199 20.20 -16.00 2.25
C TYR A 199 19.65 -17.37 2.66
N GLY A 200 18.44 -17.71 2.21
CA GLY A 200 17.74 -18.91 2.66
C GLY A 200 17.19 -18.76 4.09
N PRO A 201 16.76 -19.87 4.70
CA PRO A 201 16.02 -19.87 5.97
C PRO A 201 16.90 -19.55 7.19
N ASP A 202 18.22 -19.51 7.04
CA ASP A 202 19.17 -19.16 8.11
C ASP A 202 19.16 -17.65 8.37
N THR A 203 18.50 -17.27 9.47
CA THR A 203 18.29 -15.88 9.89
C THR A 203 19.56 -15.21 10.41
N SER A 204 20.64 -15.96 10.69
CA SER A 204 21.90 -15.37 11.16
C SER A 204 22.53 -14.41 10.15
N ARG A 205 22.23 -14.61 8.86
CA ARG A 205 22.69 -13.80 7.72
C ARG A 205 21.75 -12.68 7.34
N TRP A 206 20.58 -12.61 7.97
CA TRP A 206 19.56 -11.62 7.62
C TRP A 206 19.94 -10.24 8.15
N GLY A 207 19.64 -9.23 7.35
CA GLY A 207 19.91 -7.83 7.64
C GLY A 207 19.04 -6.93 6.75
N PRO A 208 19.13 -5.61 6.91
CA PRO A 208 18.26 -4.66 6.21
C PRO A 208 18.25 -4.87 4.69
N PRO A 209 17.16 -4.53 3.99
CA PRO A 209 17.06 -4.69 2.55
C PRO A 209 18.18 -3.94 1.84
N GLN A 210 18.81 -4.61 0.88
CA GLN A 210 19.85 -4.01 0.04
C GLN A 210 19.27 -3.58 -1.30
N THR A 211 19.78 -2.48 -1.81
CA THR A 211 19.40 -1.87 -3.09
C THR A 211 20.48 -2.11 -4.15
N GLU A 212 20.20 -1.77 -5.42
CA GLU A 212 21.21 -1.81 -6.49
C GLU A 212 22.49 -1.04 -6.12
N ARG A 213 22.35 0.02 -5.32
CA ARG A 213 23.46 0.81 -4.78
C ARG A 213 24.37 0.00 -3.84
N ASP A 214 23.82 -1.01 -3.18
CA ASP A 214 24.54 -1.91 -2.27
C ASP A 214 25.09 -3.14 -3.00
N GLY A 215 25.08 -3.12 -4.35
CA GLY A 215 25.51 -4.24 -5.19
C GLY A 215 24.46 -5.35 -5.32
N TYR A 216 23.20 -5.09 -4.92
CA TYR A 216 22.11 -6.02 -5.16
C TYR A 216 21.67 -5.96 -6.63
N TRP A 217 22.23 -6.85 -7.44
CA TRP A 217 21.78 -7.09 -8.80
C TRP A 217 21.04 -8.42 -8.86
N PRO A 218 19.87 -8.51 -9.51
CA PRO A 218 19.31 -9.81 -9.85
C PRO A 218 20.33 -10.59 -10.68
N ASP A 219 20.41 -11.92 -10.49
CA ASP A 219 21.26 -12.79 -11.31
C ASP A 219 21.05 -12.47 -12.80
N ALA A 220 22.08 -12.56 -13.64
CA ALA A 220 21.96 -12.21 -15.06
C ALA A 220 20.81 -12.97 -15.78
N ALA A 221 20.49 -14.18 -15.31
CA ALA A 221 19.32 -14.96 -15.74
C ALA A 221 17.97 -14.34 -15.31
N ALA A 222 17.90 -13.74 -14.13
CA ALA A 222 16.75 -12.97 -13.64
C ALA A 222 16.69 -11.56 -14.25
N ALA A 223 17.82 -10.91 -14.50
CA ALA A 223 17.93 -9.64 -15.22
C ALA A 223 17.49 -9.78 -16.69
N GLY A 224 17.80 -10.93 -17.33
CA GLY A 224 17.28 -11.30 -18.64
C GLY A 224 15.80 -11.66 -18.66
N SER A 225 15.20 -11.96 -17.51
CA SER A 225 13.74 -12.13 -17.36
C SER A 225 13.00 -10.81 -17.14
N GLY A 226 13.73 -9.70 -16.92
CA GLY A 226 13.21 -8.34 -16.77
C GLY A 226 12.70 -7.70 -18.08
N SER A 227 12.86 -8.39 -19.21
CA SER A 227 12.17 -8.04 -20.46
C SER A 227 11.74 -9.31 -21.20
N GLY A 228 10.48 -9.70 -21.04
CA GLY A 228 9.82 -10.59 -22.01
C GLY A 228 10.22 -12.07 -21.96
N GLY A 229 10.28 -12.68 -20.77
CA GLY A 229 10.26 -14.14 -20.64
C GLY A 229 8.98 -14.74 -21.22
N GLY A 230 9.00 -15.05 -22.52
CA GLY A 230 8.40 -16.23 -23.16
C GLY A 230 6.91 -16.57 -22.97
N LYS A 231 6.10 -15.77 -22.25
CA LYS A 231 4.64 -15.85 -22.37
C LYS A 231 4.25 -14.84 -23.42
N ALA A 232 3.90 -15.34 -24.61
CA ALA A 232 3.47 -14.60 -25.77
C ALA A 232 2.91 -13.22 -25.38
N ARG A 233 3.51 -12.14 -25.92
CA ARG A 233 2.79 -10.88 -26.06
C ARG A 233 1.43 -11.27 -26.62
N LYS A 234 0.37 -11.25 -25.80
CA LYS A 234 -0.98 -11.56 -26.27
C LYS A 234 -1.19 -10.58 -27.41
N SER A 235 -1.22 -11.10 -28.63
CA SER A 235 -1.30 -10.27 -29.83
C SER A 235 -2.54 -9.41 -29.71
N PHE A 236 -2.39 -8.09 -29.88
CA PHE A 236 -3.55 -7.21 -29.90
C PHE A 236 -4.53 -7.71 -30.96
N PRO A 237 -5.83 -7.78 -30.66
CA PRO A 237 -6.84 -8.03 -31.68
C PRO A 237 -6.63 -7.01 -32.81
N ARG A 238 -6.51 -7.51 -34.05
CA ARG A 238 -6.42 -6.63 -35.22
C ARG A 238 -7.76 -5.93 -35.42
N PRO A 239 -7.81 -4.73 -36.02
CA PRO A 239 -9.06 -4.14 -36.48
C PRO A 239 -9.85 -5.16 -37.31
N GLY A 240 -11.11 -5.43 -36.94
CA GLY A 240 -11.95 -6.47 -37.54
C GLY A 240 -11.92 -7.84 -36.85
N ALA A 241 -11.17 -8.01 -35.75
CA ALA A 241 -11.31 -9.18 -34.89
C ALA A 241 -12.70 -9.21 -34.22
N PRO A 242 -13.30 -10.40 -34.03
CA PRO A 242 -14.58 -10.52 -33.34
C PRO A 242 -14.46 -9.98 -31.91
N ALA A 243 -15.38 -9.11 -31.52
CA ALA A 243 -15.48 -8.56 -30.18
C ALA A 243 -16.57 -9.30 -29.40
N ASP A 244 -16.33 -9.52 -28.10
CA ASP A 244 -17.32 -10.09 -27.20
C ASP A 244 -18.39 -9.06 -26.82
N ALA A 245 -17.99 -7.78 -26.78
CA ALA A 245 -18.88 -6.65 -26.55
C ALA A 245 -18.56 -5.48 -27.50
N THR A 246 -19.60 -4.82 -27.99
CA THR A 246 -19.46 -3.59 -28.79
C THR A 246 -20.20 -2.44 -28.11
N VAL A 247 -19.49 -1.33 -27.95
CA VAL A 247 -19.99 -0.08 -27.38
C VAL A 247 -20.18 0.94 -28.50
N CYS A 248 -21.37 1.53 -28.62
CA CYS A 248 -21.56 2.72 -29.45
C CYS A 248 -22.71 3.60 -28.98
N LYS A 249 -22.68 4.89 -29.37
CA LYS A 249 -23.73 5.84 -29.03
C LYS A 249 -25.04 5.62 -29.81
N GLY A 250 -25.00 5.00 -30.99
CA GLY A 250 -26.17 4.74 -31.84
C GLY A 250 -27.01 3.53 -31.40
N SER A 251 -28.16 3.31 -32.04
CA SER A 251 -29.11 2.22 -31.72
C SER A 251 -28.66 0.81 -32.09
N GLU A 252 -27.52 0.67 -32.78
CA GLU A 252 -27.09 -0.59 -33.37
C GLU A 252 -26.19 -1.44 -32.46
N CYS A 253 -25.74 -0.92 -31.31
CA CYS A 253 -24.86 -1.66 -30.41
C CYS A 253 -25.55 -2.08 -29.11
N ARG A 254 -25.13 -3.24 -28.60
CA ARG A 254 -25.62 -3.84 -27.37
C ARG A 254 -25.34 -2.97 -26.13
N TYR A 255 -24.23 -2.24 -26.10
CA TYR A 255 -23.84 -1.38 -24.98
C TYR A 255 -23.72 0.08 -25.42
N ARG A 256 -24.19 1.00 -24.57
CA ARG A 256 -24.11 2.45 -24.81
C ARG A 256 -22.97 3.14 -24.06
N SER A 257 -22.46 2.51 -23.00
CA SER A 257 -21.32 2.97 -22.21
C SER A 257 -20.25 1.89 -22.12
N VAL A 258 -19.01 2.32 -21.89
CA VAL A 258 -17.87 1.42 -21.68
C VAL A 258 -18.02 0.69 -20.36
N GLN A 259 -18.49 1.36 -19.29
CA GLN A 259 -18.76 0.70 -18.01
C GLN A 259 -19.74 -0.47 -18.14
N ALA A 260 -20.83 -0.33 -18.90
CA ALA A 260 -21.80 -1.41 -19.05
C ALA A 260 -21.21 -2.64 -19.78
N ALA A 261 -20.25 -2.43 -20.69
CA ALA A 261 -19.54 -3.52 -21.33
C ALA A 261 -18.52 -4.19 -20.38
N VAL A 262 -17.88 -3.42 -19.50
CA VAL A 262 -17.02 -3.95 -18.41
C VAL A 262 -17.86 -4.80 -17.44
N ASP A 263 -19.02 -4.30 -17.03
CA ASP A 263 -19.91 -4.99 -16.09
C ASP A 263 -20.42 -6.32 -16.65
N ALA A 264 -20.62 -6.38 -17.97
CA ALA A 264 -21.06 -7.59 -18.68
C ALA A 264 -19.95 -8.62 -18.89
N ALA A 265 -18.68 -8.26 -18.71
CA ALA A 265 -17.58 -9.21 -18.83
C ALA A 265 -17.65 -10.27 -17.71
N PRO A 266 -17.33 -11.54 -18.01
CA PRO A 266 -17.29 -12.59 -16.99
C PRO A 266 -16.21 -12.30 -15.94
N GLU A 267 -16.54 -12.57 -14.68
CA GLU A 267 -15.61 -12.48 -13.57
C GLU A 267 -14.57 -13.62 -13.62
N ASN A 268 -13.35 -13.32 -13.20
CA ASN A 268 -12.21 -14.25 -13.09
C ASN A 268 -11.94 -15.05 -14.38
N SER A 269 -12.24 -14.46 -15.54
CA SER A 269 -12.07 -15.12 -16.83
C SER A 269 -10.61 -15.43 -17.13
N THR A 270 -10.31 -16.66 -17.53
CA THR A 270 -8.98 -17.04 -18.04
C THR A 270 -8.77 -16.63 -19.50
N ARG A 271 -9.87 -16.34 -20.21
CA ARG A 271 -9.87 -15.91 -21.63
C ARG A 271 -9.99 -14.39 -21.73
N PRO A 272 -9.31 -13.75 -22.70
CA PRO A 272 -9.55 -12.33 -22.97
C PRO A 272 -11.02 -12.05 -23.27
N PHE A 273 -11.57 -11.00 -22.67
CA PHE A 273 -12.88 -10.44 -23.03
C PHE A 273 -12.65 -9.14 -23.79
N VAL A 274 -13.00 -9.13 -25.08
CA VAL A 274 -12.64 -8.06 -25.99
C VAL A 274 -13.80 -7.09 -26.15
N ILE A 275 -13.57 -5.84 -25.74
CA ILE A 275 -14.52 -4.73 -25.84
C ILE A 275 -14.09 -3.80 -26.98
N HIS A 276 -14.92 -3.76 -28.03
CA HIS A 276 -14.79 -2.83 -29.14
C HIS A 276 -15.56 -1.55 -28.83
N ILE A 277 -14.85 -0.42 -28.81
CA ILE A 277 -15.44 0.89 -28.54
C ILE A 277 -15.45 1.67 -29.85
N LYS A 278 -16.62 1.74 -30.51
CA LYS A 278 -16.77 2.47 -31.77
C LYS A 278 -16.45 3.94 -31.61
N GLU A 279 -16.18 4.61 -32.72
CA GLU A 279 -15.92 6.05 -32.77
C GLU A 279 -16.98 6.86 -32.00
N GLY A 280 -16.51 7.93 -31.34
CA GLY A 280 -17.32 8.75 -30.47
C GLY A 280 -16.56 9.24 -29.25
N VAL A 281 -17.14 10.26 -28.59
CA VAL A 281 -16.64 10.82 -27.32
C VAL A 281 -17.48 10.31 -26.17
N TYR A 282 -16.93 9.44 -25.33
CA TYR A 282 -17.58 8.85 -24.17
C TYR A 282 -17.20 9.63 -22.92
N GLU A 283 -18.14 10.39 -22.38
CA GLU A 283 -17.97 11.17 -21.16
C GLU A 283 -18.37 10.31 -19.96
N GLU A 284 -17.44 9.49 -19.48
CA GLU A 284 -17.66 8.55 -18.38
C GLU A 284 -16.36 8.28 -17.61
N THR A 285 -16.50 7.83 -16.37
CA THR A 285 -15.40 7.27 -15.58
C THR A 285 -15.55 5.77 -15.53
N VAL A 286 -14.60 5.04 -16.11
CA VAL A 286 -14.64 3.58 -16.20
C VAL A 286 -13.82 2.99 -15.07
N ARG A 287 -14.46 2.15 -14.25
CA ARG A 287 -13.85 1.36 -13.19
C ARG A 287 -13.89 -0.10 -13.57
N VAL A 288 -12.73 -0.75 -13.54
CA VAL A 288 -12.60 -2.19 -13.74
C VAL A 288 -12.40 -2.84 -12.37
N PRO A 289 -13.45 -3.48 -11.81
CA PRO A 289 -13.34 -4.21 -10.54
C PRO A 289 -12.25 -5.28 -10.60
N PHE A 290 -11.69 -5.62 -9.46
CA PHE A 290 -10.62 -6.60 -9.31
C PHE A 290 -10.96 -7.97 -9.92
N GLU A 291 -12.23 -8.37 -9.87
CA GLU A 291 -12.73 -9.64 -10.38
C GLU A 291 -12.83 -9.65 -11.91
N LYS A 292 -12.85 -8.51 -12.60
CA LYS A 292 -13.01 -8.42 -14.06
C LYS A 292 -11.67 -8.63 -14.78
N THR A 293 -11.13 -9.85 -14.71
CA THR A 293 -9.80 -10.14 -15.26
C THR A 293 -9.77 -10.28 -16.79
N ASN A 294 -8.59 -10.05 -17.39
CA ASN A 294 -8.32 -10.23 -18.83
C ASN A 294 -9.20 -9.39 -19.81
N LEU A 295 -9.57 -8.15 -19.45
CA LEU A 295 -10.23 -7.24 -20.38
C LEU A 295 -9.28 -6.67 -21.45
N VAL A 296 -9.76 -6.56 -22.68
CA VAL A 296 -9.03 -5.89 -23.79
C VAL A 296 -9.92 -4.81 -24.38
N PHE A 297 -9.46 -3.56 -24.37
CA PHE A 297 -10.19 -2.45 -25.02
C PHE A 297 -9.50 -2.08 -26.32
N PHE A 298 -10.27 -1.94 -27.40
CA PHE A 298 -9.79 -1.37 -28.66
C PHE A 298 -10.82 -0.43 -29.27
N GLY A 299 -10.35 0.65 -29.91
CA GLY A 299 -11.20 1.64 -30.56
C GLY A 299 -11.03 1.68 -32.08
N ASP A 300 -11.87 2.47 -32.75
CA ASP A 300 -11.83 2.66 -34.22
C ASP A 300 -10.64 3.50 -34.71
N GLY A 301 -9.87 4.06 -33.77
CA GLY A 301 -8.62 4.75 -34.06
C GLY A 301 -8.31 5.88 -33.09
N MET A 302 -7.05 6.28 -33.09
CA MET A 302 -6.56 7.40 -32.29
C MET A 302 -7.30 8.69 -32.66
N GLY A 303 -7.94 9.31 -31.66
CA GLY A 303 -8.73 10.53 -31.84
C GLY A 303 -10.15 10.32 -32.38
N LYS A 304 -10.50 9.12 -32.85
CA LYS A 304 -11.88 8.76 -33.25
C LYS A 304 -12.69 8.26 -32.08
N THR A 305 -12.11 7.34 -31.31
CA THR A 305 -12.67 6.89 -30.04
C THR A 305 -11.99 7.67 -28.92
N VAL A 306 -12.76 8.39 -28.10
CA VAL A 306 -12.25 9.19 -26.99
C VAL A 306 -13.03 8.83 -25.73
N ILE A 307 -12.35 8.46 -24.66
CA ILE A 307 -12.97 8.31 -23.33
C ILE A 307 -12.43 9.46 -22.47
N THR A 308 -13.32 10.23 -21.88
CA THR A 308 -12.95 11.44 -21.14
C THR A 308 -13.72 11.53 -19.83
N GLY A 309 -13.01 11.86 -18.75
CA GLY A 309 -13.58 12.27 -17.48
C GLY A 309 -13.42 13.76 -17.27
N SER A 310 -14.16 14.32 -16.32
CA SER A 310 -14.08 15.71 -15.87
C SER A 310 -13.70 15.83 -14.39
N LEU A 311 -13.27 14.72 -13.77
CA LEU A 311 -12.91 14.66 -12.35
C LEU A 311 -11.51 15.24 -12.09
N SER A 312 -11.40 16.15 -11.11
CA SER A 312 -10.17 16.76 -10.63
C SER A 312 -10.13 16.74 -9.10
N ALA A 313 -8.94 16.65 -8.50
CA ALA A 313 -8.76 16.47 -7.05
C ALA A 313 -9.07 17.75 -6.24
N ASP A 314 -9.22 18.86 -6.93
CA ASP A 314 -9.64 20.18 -6.46
C ASP A 314 -11.17 20.28 -6.29
N MET A 315 -11.93 19.30 -6.79
CA MET A 315 -13.37 19.23 -6.56
C MET A 315 -13.73 18.61 -5.21
N VAL A 316 -14.81 19.13 -4.61
CA VAL A 316 -15.33 18.63 -3.32
C VAL A 316 -15.78 17.17 -3.44
N GLY A 317 -15.20 16.32 -2.59
CA GLY A 317 -15.48 14.89 -2.54
C GLY A 317 -14.79 14.10 -3.65
N VAL A 318 -13.72 14.62 -4.24
CA VAL A 318 -12.91 13.93 -5.26
C VAL A 318 -11.47 13.88 -4.77
N SER A 319 -10.89 12.68 -4.71
CA SER A 319 -9.46 12.51 -4.44
C SER A 319 -8.71 12.18 -5.74
N THR A 320 -7.38 12.23 -5.70
CA THR A 320 -6.52 11.75 -6.81
C THR A 320 -6.83 10.32 -7.24
N TYR A 321 -7.27 9.45 -6.32
CA TYR A 321 -7.70 8.09 -6.68
C TYR A 321 -8.96 8.09 -7.57
N ASN A 322 -9.79 9.12 -7.46
CA ASN A 322 -11.05 9.24 -8.16
C ASN A 322 -10.91 9.86 -9.56
N THR A 323 -9.83 10.58 -9.85
CA THR A 323 -9.67 11.36 -11.09
C THR A 323 -9.33 10.55 -12.34
N ALA A 324 -8.94 9.27 -12.17
CA ALA A 324 -8.66 8.39 -13.30
C ALA A 324 -9.89 8.23 -14.22
N THR A 325 -9.75 8.57 -15.50
CA THR A 325 -10.84 8.40 -16.49
C THR A 325 -11.11 6.92 -16.76
N VAL A 326 -10.04 6.12 -16.81
CA VAL A 326 -10.11 4.66 -16.81
C VAL A 326 -9.17 4.17 -15.70
N GLY A 327 -9.74 3.51 -14.70
CA GLY A 327 -9.01 2.94 -13.55
C GLY A 327 -9.21 1.43 -13.48
N GLU A 328 -8.14 0.72 -13.13
CA GLU A 328 -8.11 -0.73 -13.04
C GLU A 328 -7.62 -1.19 -11.66
N ASP A 329 -8.37 -2.08 -11.02
CA ASP A 329 -8.00 -2.66 -9.74
C ASP A 329 -7.11 -3.91 -9.95
N HIS A 330 -5.90 -3.69 -10.46
CA HIS A 330 -4.66 -4.52 -10.45
C HIS A 330 -4.64 -6.05 -10.66
N ASN A 331 -5.73 -6.78 -10.81
CA ASN A 331 -5.70 -8.18 -11.29
C ASN A 331 -6.24 -8.32 -12.70
N SER A 332 -6.72 -7.23 -13.28
CA SER A 332 -7.02 -7.19 -14.69
C SER A 332 -5.70 -6.95 -15.42
N ARG A 333 -5.70 -7.23 -16.72
CA ARG A 333 -4.60 -6.80 -17.56
C ARG A 333 -5.26 -5.94 -18.61
N LEU A 334 -5.48 -4.67 -18.29
CA LEU A 334 -6.06 -3.74 -19.24
C LEU A 334 -5.03 -3.45 -20.33
N PHE A 335 -5.16 -4.14 -21.46
CA PHE A 335 -4.30 -3.93 -22.61
C PHE A 335 -4.92 -2.91 -23.57
N LEU A 336 -4.39 -1.69 -23.59
CA LEU A 336 -4.73 -0.65 -24.58
C LEU A 336 -3.81 -0.78 -25.81
N SER A 337 -4.38 -1.07 -26.98
CA SER A 337 -3.59 -1.25 -28.21
C SER A 337 -2.87 0.04 -28.63
N PRO A 338 -1.58 0.02 -29.04
CA PRO A 338 -0.84 1.22 -29.42
C PRO A 338 -1.22 1.78 -30.81
N PHE A 339 -1.82 0.98 -31.70
CA PHE A 339 -2.16 1.38 -33.08
C PHE A 339 -3.65 1.71 -33.29
N SER A 340 -4.53 1.34 -32.35
CA SER A 340 -5.98 1.61 -32.36
C SER A 340 -6.43 2.22 -31.02
N ARG A 341 -5.62 3.12 -30.46
CA ARG A 341 -5.89 3.76 -29.16
C ARG A 341 -7.22 4.50 -29.21
N ALA A 342 -8.14 4.19 -28.29
CA ALA A 342 -9.01 5.24 -27.81
C ALA A 342 -8.11 6.29 -27.14
N LYS A 343 -8.27 7.57 -27.47
CA LYS A 343 -7.61 8.63 -26.71
C LYS A 343 -8.30 8.69 -25.36
N VAL A 344 -7.76 7.99 -24.37
CA VAL A 344 -8.13 8.19 -22.97
C VAL A 344 -7.35 9.41 -22.51
N ARG A 345 -8.04 10.47 -22.10
CA ARG A 345 -7.36 11.72 -21.72
C ARG A 345 -6.53 11.62 -20.44
N ASP A 346 -6.76 10.61 -19.60
CA ASP A 346 -5.88 10.20 -18.51
C ASP A 346 -6.11 8.72 -18.18
N VAL A 347 -5.13 7.84 -18.45
CA VAL A 347 -5.14 6.46 -17.96
C VAL A 347 -4.28 6.41 -16.72
N SER A 348 -4.90 6.17 -15.56
CA SER A 348 -4.14 5.84 -14.37
C SER A 348 -4.03 4.32 -14.31
N PHE A 349 -2.92 3.79 -14.82
CA PHE A 349 -2.46 2.49 -14.35
C PHE A 349 -1.94 2.78 -12.95
N ASN A 350 -2.69 2.36 -11.94
CA ASN A 350 -2.13 2.31 -10.60
C ASN A 350 -1.01 1.26 -10.73
N MET A 351 0.23 1.73 -10.77
CA MET A 351 1.42 0.95 -11.05
C MET A 351 2.42 1.43 -10.01
N SER A 352 2.59 0.62 -8.97
CA SER A 352 3.64 0.77 -7.97
C SER A 352 4.16 -0.62 -7.67
#